data_AF-A0A7J9ZQZ5-F1
#
_entry.id   AF-A0A7J9ZQZ5-F1
#
_cell.length_a   1.000
_cell.length_b   1.000
_cell.length_c   1.000
_cell.angle_alpha   90.00
_cell.angle_beta   90.00
_cell.angle_gamma   90.00
#
_symmetry.space_group_name_H-M   'P 1'
#
loop_
_entity.id
_entity.type
_entity.pdbx_description
1 polymer ?
#
loop_
_entity_poly.entity_id
_entity_poly.type
_entity_poly.pdbx_seq_one_letter_code
_entity_poly.pdbx_strand_id
1 'polypeptide(L)' 'MHLVTLTCPSCGEARRFQRPPCPDGHGDDCPDRACVDCGTALLIGFLAEQRTAPVATGYSSAAIAA' A
#
# COMPACT_ATOMS: atom_id res chain seq x y z
N MET A 1 -11.00 9.08 -15.08
CA MET A 1 -9.55 8.85 -14.96
C MET A 1 -8.99 9.90 -14.02
N HIS A 2 -8.88 9.60 -12.72
CA HIS A 2 -8.36 10.57 -11.74
C HIS A 2 -6.85 10.45 -11.66
N LEU A 3 -6.16 11.52 -12.06
CA LEU A 3 -4.70 11.63 -12.05
C LEU A 3 -4.26 12.64 -10.99
N VAL A 4 -3.24 12.28 -10.21
CA VAL A 4 -2.61 13.15 -9.21
C VAL A 4 -1.09 13.11 -9.37
N THR A 5 -0.40 14.18 -8.98
CA THR A 5 1.07 14.23 -9.03
C THR A 5 1.65 13.95 -7.66
N LEU A 6 2.49 12.93 -7.54
CA LEU A 6 3.15 12.50 -6.30
C LEU A 6 4.62 12.14 -6.58
N THR A 7 5.47 12.21 -5.57
CA THR A 7 6.85 11.70 -5.68
C THR A 7 6.84 10.18 -5.71
N CYS A 8 7.31 9.59 -6.81
CA CYS A 8 7.44 8.15 -6.95
C CYS A 8 8.76 7.69 -6.30
N PRO A 9 8.73 6.79 -5.30
CA PRO A 9 9.95 6.31 -4.65
C PRO A 9 10.83 5.45 -5.57
N SER A 10 10.23 4.81 -6.59
CA SER A 10 10.97 3.99 -7.54
C SER A 10 11.60 4.81 -8.68
N CYS A 11 10.94 5.89 -9.14
CA CYS A 11 11.51 6.78 -10.16
C CYS A 11 12.42 7.86 -9.55
N GLY A 12 12.22 8.21 -8.28
CA GLY A 12 12.98 9.25 -7.58
C GLY A 12 12.50 10.68 -7.83
N GLU A 13 11.35 10.87 -8.48
CA GLU A 13 10.84 12.20 -8.86
C GLU A 13 9.31 12.25 -8.89
N ALA A 14 8.77 13.45 -9.12
CA ALA A 14 7.33 13.66 -9.25
C ALA A 14 6.80 12.99 -10.53
N ARG A 15 5.83 12.09 -10.38
CA ARG A 15 5.16 11.37 -11.47
C ARG A 15 3.66 11.49 -11.35
N ARG A 16 2.96 11.21 -12.46
CA ARG A 16 1.50 11.11 -12.45
C ARG A 16 1.10 9.74 -11.93
N PHE A 17 0.09 9.72 -11.08
CA PHE A 17 -0.48 8.51 -10.54
C PHE A 17 -1.95 8.44 -10.90
N GLN A 18 -2.37 7.27 -11.38
CA GLN A 18 -3.76 6.96 -11.63
C GLN A 18 -4.35 6.18 -10.46
N ARG A 19 -5.66 6.35 -10.24
CA ARG A 19 -6.43 5.43 -9.41
C ARG A 19 -6.79 4.19 -10.24
N PRO A 20 -6.27 2.99 -9.91
CA PRO A 20 -6.68 1.76 -10.58
C PRO A 20 -8.14 1.42 -10.24
N PRO A 21 -8.79 0.52 -10.99
CA PRO A 21 -10.06 -0.06 -10.59
C PRO A 21 -9.91 -0.73 -9.22
N CYS A 22 -10.73 -0.33 -8.25
CA CYS A 22 -10.69 -0.85 -6.88
C CYS A 22 -11.82 -1.88 -6.69
N PRO A 23 -11.50 -3.18 -6.54
CA PRO A 23 -12.51 -4.21 -6.27
C PRO A 23 -13.02 -4.18 -4.83
N ASP A 24 -12.30 -3.55 -3.91
CA ASP A 24 -12.62 -3.49 -2.48
C ASP A 24 -13.82 -2.57 -2.13
N GLY A 25 -14.42 -1.92 -3.14
CA GLY A 25 -15.67 -1.17 -2.95
C GLY A 25 -15.50 0.26 -2.41
N HIS A 26 -14.28 0.79 -2.35
CA HIS A 26 -14.00 2.16 -1.86
C HIS A 26 -14.44 3.28 -2.82
N GLY A 27 -14.90 2.95 -4.03
CA GLY A 27 -15.40 3.92 -5.00
C GLY A 27 -14.38 5.02 -5.33
N ASP A 28 -14.81 6.28 -5.20
CA ASP A 28 -13.96 7.44 -5.48
C ASP A 28 -12.92 7.75 -4.40
N ASP A 29 -13.15 7.27 -3.18
CA ASP A 29 -12.29 7.49 -2.01
C ASP A 29 -11.16 6.45 -1.87
N CYS A 30 -11.05 5.52 -2.83
CA CYS A 30 -10.00 4.51 -2.81
C CYS A 30 -8.61 5.17 -2.63
N PRO A 31 -7.79 4.74 -1.66
CA PRO A 31 -6.49 5.33 -1.37
C PRO A 31 -5.39 4.90 -2.36
N ASP A 32 -5.66 3.91 -3.20
CA ASP A 32 -4.67 3.32 -4.10
C ASP A 32 -4.32 4.24 -5.27
N ARG A 33 -3.02 4.47 -5.45
CA ARG A 33 -2.47 5.25 -6.55
C ARG A 33 -1.33 4.48 -7.20
N ALA A 34 -1.39 4.26 -8.51
CA ALA A 34 -0.34 3.60 -9.28
C ALA A 34 0.35 4.60 -10.22
N CYS A 35 1.68 4.64 -10.19
CA CYS A 35 2.49 5.45 -11.10
C CYS A 35 2.20 5.03 -12.54
N VAL A 36 1.87 5.98 -13.41
CA VAL A 36 1.53 5.66 -14.82
C VAL A 36 2.76 5.24 -15.62
N ASP A 37 3.96 5.62 -15.19
CA ASP A 37 5.21 5.31 -15.88
C ASP A 37 5.79 3.94 -15.49
N CYS A 38 5.87 3.64 -14.20
CA CYS A 38 6.57 2.44 -13.70
C CYS A 38 5.68 1.44 -12.94
N GLY A 39 4.42 1.79 -12.66
CA GLY A 39 3.48 0.93 -11.96
C GLY A 39 3.59 0.89 -10.43
N THR A 40 4.58 1.55 -9.82
CA THR A 40 4.70 1.61 -8.35
C THR A 40 3.42 2.13 -7.69
N ALA A 41 2.91 1.37 -6.72
CA ALA A 41 1.70 1.69 -5.99
C ALA A 41 1.99 2.39 -4.66
N LEU A 42 1.15 3.37 -4.31
CA LEU A 42 1.14 4.09 -3.04
C LEU A 42 -0.27 4.08 -2.46
N LEU A 43 -0.38 3.94 -1.13
CA LEU A 43 -1.59 4.24 -0.38
C LEU A 43 -1.49 5.69 0.14
N ILE A 44 -2.43 6.53 -0.23
CA ILE A 44 -2.52 7.92 0.25
C ILE A 44 -3.83 8.17 0.99
N GLY A 45 -3.82 9.03 2.01
CA GLY A 45 -5.02 9.41 2.76
C GLY A 45 -5.48 8.38 3.80
N PHE A 46 -4.77 7.26 3.95
CA PHE A 46 -5.01 6.33 5.05
C PHE A 46 -4.37 6.89 6.33
N LEU A 47 -5.20 7.27 7.30
CA LEU A 47 -4.74 7.37 8.68
C LEU A 47 -4.44 5.94 9.13
N ALA A 48 -3.17 5.56 9.09
CA ALA A 48 -2.73 4.32 9.70
C ALA A 48 -2.98 4.45 11.21
N GLU A 49 -4.14 3.98 11.66
CA GLU A 49 -4.38 3.75 13.08
C GLU A 49 -3.24 2.85 13.53
N GLN A 50 -2.31 3.40 14.33
CA GLN A 50 -1.17 2.64 14.82
C GLN A 50 -1.72 1.59 15.77
N ARG A 51 -2.07 0.43 15.21
CA ARG A 51 -2.40 -0.74 16.00
C ARG A 51 -1.11 -1.14 16.69
N THR A 52 -0.93 -0.68 17.93
CA THR A 52 0.07 -1.20 18.85
C THR A 52 -0.29 -2.64 19.14
N ALA A 53 0.01 -3.53 18.20
CA ALA A 53 -0.03 -4.95 18.46
C ALA A 53 1.04 -5.23 19.53
N PRO A 54 0.72 -5.93 20.63
CA PRO A 54 1.77 -6.41 21.51
C PRO A 54 2.70 -7.29 20.67
N VAL A 55 4.01 -7.06 20.78
CA VAL A 55 5.00 -7.92 20.13
C VAL A 55 4.82 -9.34 20.68
N ALA A 56 4.22 -10.21 19.88
CA ALA A 56 4.08 -11.61 20.24
C ALA A 56 5.45 -12.27 20.04
N THR A 57 6.27 -12.27 21.08
CA THR A 57 7.47 -13.12 21.15
C THR A 57 7.01 -14.56 21.27
N GLY A 58 6.92 -15.28 20.15
CA GLY A 58 6.62 -16.70 20.19
C GLY A 58 6.54 -17.38 18.82
N TYR A 59 7.66 -17.90 18.34
CA TYR A 59 7.66 -19.11 17.52
C TYR A 59 8.40 -20.20 18.30
N SER A 60 7.64 -21.11 18.92
CA SER A 60 8.21 -22.33 19.49
C SER A 60 8.39 -23.35 18.37
N SER A 61 9.63 -23.55 17.94
CA SER A 61 10.04 -24.67 17.08
C SER A 61 10.02 -25.96 17.88
N ALA A 62 8.84 -26.49 18.22
CA ALA A 62 8.76 -27.88 18.66
C ALA A 62 8.91 -28.76 17.39
N ALA A 63 10.11 -29.33 17.27
CA ALA A 63 10.51 -30.22 16.21
C ALA A 63 9.51 -31.36 16.02
N ILE A 64 9.10 -31.57 14.77
CA ILE A 64 8.50 -32.81 14.29
C ILE A 64 9.44 -33.98 14.63
N ALA A 65 9.06 -34.80 15.62
CA ALA A 65 9.65 -36.12 15.78
C ALA A 65 8.93 -37.07 14.80
N ALA A 66 9.76 -37.78 14.03
CA ALA A 66 9.40 -38.74 12.99
C ALA A 66 8.69 -39.98 13.53
#